data_AF-A0A7X9FA88-F1
#
_entry.id   AF-A0A7X9FA88-F1
#
_cell.length_a   1.000
_cell.length_b   1.000
_cell.length_c   1.000
_cell.angle_alpha   90.00
_cell.angle_beta   90.00
_cell.angle_gamma   90.00
#
_symmetry.space_group_name_H-M   'P 1'
#
loop_
_entity.id
_entity.type
_entity.pdbx_description
1 polymer ?
#
loop_
_entity_poly.entity_id
_entity_poly.type
_entity_poly.pdbx_seq_one_letter_code
_entity_poly.pdbx_strand_id
1 'polypeptide(L)' 'MASIFTLIINGEIPCYKVAEDDRFFAFLDINPLNEGHTLVVPKKEVDYIFDLDEETYTGLMLF' A
#
# COMPACT_ATOMS: atom_id res chain seq x y z
N MET A 1 -11.80 7.14 -10.11
CA MET A 1 -10.87 6.58 -11.11
C MET A 1 -9.87 5.79 -10.31
N ALA A 2 -9.59 4.54 -10.68
CA ALA A 2 -8.68 3.70 -9.89
C ALA A 2 -7.30 4.35 -9.82
N SER A 3 -6.75 4.47 -8.61
CA SER A 3 -5.37 4.93 -8.43
C SER A 3 -4.36 3.95 -9.03
N ILE A 4 -3.12 4.41 -9.26
CA ILE A 4 -2.01 3.52 -9.69
C ILE A 4 -1.80 2.40 -8.66
N PHE A 5 -1.97 2.68 -7.36
CA PHE A 5 -1.86 1.67 -6.31
C PHE A 5 -2.96 0.61 -6.42
N THR A 6 -4.19 1.00 -6.77
CA THR A 6 -5.30 0.06 -7.03
C THR A 6 -4.94 -0.90 -8.17
N LEU A 7 -4.34 -0.39 -9.25
CA LEU A 7 -3.90 -1.23 -10.38
C LEU A 7 -2.75 -2.17 -9.99
N ILE A 8 -1.83 -1.73 -9.13
CA ILE A 8 -0.75 -2.58 -8.59
C ILE A 8 -1.34 -3.70 -7.71
N ILE A 9 -2.25 -3.36 -6.79
CA ILE A 9 -2.92 -4.31 -5.89
C ILE A 9 -3.71 -5.36 -6.68
N ASN A 10 -4.38 -4.94 -7.76
CA ASN A 10 -5.12 -5.84 -8.65
C ASN A 10 -4.22 -6.71 -9.55
N GLY A 11 -2.90 -6.48 -9.56
CA GLY A 11 -1.95 -7.18 -10.43
C GLY A 11 -2.00 -6.74 -11.90
N GLU A 12 -2.63 -5.60 -12.19
CA GLU A 12 -2.68 -5.00 -13.53
C GLU A 12 -1.36 -4.30 -13.88
N ILE A 13 -0.68 -3.76 -12.88
CA ILE A 13 0.68 -3.19 -12.98
C ILE A 13 1.63 -4.06 -12.15
N PRO A 14 2.76 -4.53 -12.72
CA PRO A 14 3.73 -5.33 -11.98
C PRO A 14 4.44 -4.49 -10.91
N CYS A 15 4.75 -5.11 -9.77
CA CYS A 15 5.57 -4.53 -8.71
C CYS A 15 6.47 -5.59 -8.06
N TYR A 16 7.47 -5.13 -7.31
CA TYR A 16 8.24 -5.98 -6.41
C TYR A 16 7.50 -6.08 -5.08
N LYS A 17 6.59 -7.05 -4.97
CA LYS A 17 5.83 -7.31 -3.75
C LYS A 17 6.76 -7.79 -2.63
N VAL A 18 6.64 -7.14 -1.47
CA VAL A 18 7.40 -7.45 -0.25
C VAL A 18 6.55 -8.28 0.71
N ALA A 19 5.32 -7.83 0.96
CA ALA A 19 4.35 -8.52 1.82
C ALA A 19 2.92 -8.18 1.38
N GLU A 20 1.98 -9.06 1.73
CA GLU A 20 0.56 -8.87 1.47
C GLU A 20 -0.24 -9.72 2.44
N ASP A 21 -1.30 -9.14 3.00
CA ASP A 21 -2.34 -9.86 3.71
C ASP A 21 -3.73 -9.49 3.15
N ASP A 22 -4.80 -9.81 3.87
CA ASP A 22 -6.17 -9.55 3.42
C ASP A 22 -6.50 -8.04 3.32
N ARG A 23 -5.77 -7.17 4.03
CA ARG A 23 -6.10 -5.74 4.21
C ARG A 23 -5.03 -4.78 3.73
N PHE A 24 -3.77 -5.19 3.69
CA PHE A 24 -2.60 -4.35 3.46
C PHE A 24 -1.69 -4.96 2.40
N PHE A 25 -0.91 -4.09 1.77
CA PHE A 25 -0.02 -4.47 0.67
C PHE A 25 1.27 -3.66 0.77
N ALA A 26 2.41 -4.33 0.69
CA ALA A 26 3.73 -3.71 0.70
C ALA A 26 4.53 -4.07 -0.55
N PHE A 27 5.15 -3.08 -1.16
CA PHE A 27 5.95 -3.21 -2.37
C PHE A 27 7.06 -2.17 -2.41
N LEU A 28 8.12 -2.45 -3.16
CA LEU A 28 9.23 -1.51 -3.30
C LEU A 28 8.85 -0.29 -4.12
N ASP A 29 9.31 0.87 -3.67
CA ASP A 29 9.22 2.11 -4.42
C ASP A 29 10.10 2.04 -5.68
N ILE A 30 9.57 2.47 -6.82
CA ILE A 30 10.31 2.56 -8.08
C ILE A 30 11.24 3.77 -8.14
N ASN A 31 11.00 4.79 -7.30
CA ASN A 31 11.85 5.97 -7.11
C ASN A 31 12.35 6.04 -5.67
N PRO A 32 13.17 5.07 -5.23
CA PRO A 32 13.55 4.93 -3.83
C PRO A 32 14.47 6.08 -3.37
N LEU A 33 14.28 6.55 -2.14
CA LEU A 33 15.24 7.46 -1.48
C LEU A 33 16.48 6.74 -0.98
N ASN A 34 16.34 5.47 -0.58
CA ASN A 34 17.41 4.59 -0.13
C ASN A 34 17.10 3.14 -0.53
N GLU A 35 18.12 2.27 -0.50
CA GLU A 35 17.93 0.84 -0.74
C GLU A 35 16.89 0.24 0.22
N GLY A 36 15.95 -0.52 -0.33
CA GLY A 36 14.87 -1.14 0.43
C GLY A 36 13.67 -0.23 0.76
N HIS A 37 13.61 0.99 0.22
CA HIS A 37 12.44 1.87 0.41
C HIS A 37 11.16 1.16 -0.02
N THR A 38 10.28 0.91 0.96
CA THR A 38 9.06 0.12 0.79
C THR A 38 7.87 1.00 1.08
N LEU A 39 6.88 0.98 0.19
CA LEU A 39 5.58 1.60 0.38
C LEU A 39 4.63 0.57 0.96
N VAL A 40 3.94 0.94 2.03
CA VAL A 40 2.90 0.13 2.67
C VAL A 40 1.59 0.88 2.53
N VAL A 41 0.58 0.23 1.94
CA VAL A 41 -0.72 0.83 1.66
C VAL A 41 -1.86 -0.07 2.11
N PRO A 42 -2.99 0.49 2.57
CA PRO A 42 -4.21 -0.28 2.70
C PRO A 42 -4.75 -0.67 1.33
N LYS A 43 -5.35 -1.86 1.21
CA LYS A 43 -6.12 -2.27 0.02
C LYS A 43 -7.42 -1.46 -0.12
N LYS A 44 -7.91 -0.89 0.98
CA LYS A 44 -9.00 0.09 0.99
C LYS A 44 -8.52 1.38 0.33
N GLU A 45 -9.14 1.74 -0.79
CA GLU A 45 -8.83 2.98 -1.51
C GLU A 45 -9.26 4.19 -0.67
N VAL A 46 -8.27 4.96 -0.21
CA VAL A 46 -8.43 6.21 0.54
C VAL A 46 -7.33 7.16 0.10
N ASP A 47 -7.63 8.46 0.06
CA ASP A 47 -6.68 9.47 -0.43
C ASP A 47 -5.85 10.06 0.71
N TYR A 48 -6.47 10.30 1.87
CA TYR A 48 -5.82 11.01 2.97
C TYR A 48 -5.82 10.21 4.27
N ILE A 49 -4.72 10.34 5.02
CA ILE A 49 -4.50 9.58 6.27
C ILE A 49 -5.56 9.85 7.33
N PHE A 50 -6.14 11.05 7.35
CA PHE A 50 -7.20 11.42 8.30
C PHE A 50 -8.59 10.90 7.93
N ASP A 51 -8.73 10.32 6.73
CA ASP A 51 -9.97 9.64 6.32
C ASP A 51 -9.98 8.16 6.70
N LEU A 52 -8.88 7.65 7.29
CA LEU A 52 -8.81 6.31 7.84
C LEU A 52 -9.58 6.21 9.17
N ASP A 53 -10.37 5.14 9.29
CA ASP A 53 -10.88 4.71 10.60
C ASP A 53 -9.74 4.18 11.49
N GLU A 54 -9.95 4.25 12.79
CA GLU A 54 -8.95 3.86 13.81
C GLU A 54 -8.45 2.42 13.60
N GLU A 55 -9.35 1.49 13.28
CA GLU A 55 -9.00 0.09 13.08
C GLU A 55 -8.04 -0.08 11.88
N THR A 56 -8.34 0.58 10.76
CA THR A 56 -7.50 0.52 9.56
C THR A 56 -6.16 1.21 9.77
N TYR A 57 -6.14 2.35 10.44
CA TYR A 57 -4.90 3.06 10.76
C TYR A 57 -3.99 2.24 11.69
N THR A 58 -4.54 1.69 12.77
CA THR A 58 -3.78 0.84 13.70
C THR A 58 -3.30 -0.43 13.01
N GLY A 59 -4.14 -1.06 12.18
CA GLY A 59 -3.74 -2.23 11.40
C GLY A 59 -2.59 -1.93 10.45
N LEU A 60 -2.62 -0.79 9.75
CA LEU A 60 -1.56 -0.37 8.82
C LEU A 60 -0.21 -0.18 9.54
N MET A 61 -0.22 0.32 10.77
CA MET A 61 1.00 0.53 11.57
C MET A 61 1.55 -0.75 12.23
N LEU A 62 0.72 -1.79 12.35
CA LEU A 62 1.11 -3.09 12.92
C LEU A 62 1.55 -4.09 11.86
N PHE A 63 1.14 -3.89 10.61
CA PHE A 63 1.53 -4.67 9.44
C PHE A 63 2.99 -4.43 9.07
#